data_AF-A0A2Z2P481-F1
#
_entry.id   AF-A0A2Z2P481-F1
#
_cell.length_a   1.000
_cell.length_b   1.000
_cell.length_c   1.000
_cell.angle_alpha   90.00
_cell.angle_beta   90.00
_cell.angle_gamma   90.00
#
_symmetry.space_group_name_H-M   'P 1'
#
loop_
_entity.id
_entity.type
_entity.pdbx_description
1 polymer ?
#
loop_
_entity_poly.entity_id
_entity_poly.type
_entity_poly.pdbx_seq_one_letter_code
_entity_poly.pdbx_strand_id
1 'polypeptide(L)'
;MGCPLSAPSCFLLQGPFLWFALIVAGLCVRRDLLGVTSIVRALGLKPALYSNLLHTIHSTAIDLDQLSSLWTRSACELFPDPVRFNDRLVLLGDGIKIAKQGRRMPAVKLLHQSSDSNTKADYIMGHSHQAISLLVNAGSSAFAVPLV
;
A
#
# COMPACT_ATOMS: atom_id res chain seq x y z
N MET A 1 -29.09 10.68 6.11
CA MET A 1 -29.01 10.74 4.64
C MET A 1 -27.54 10.59 4.26
N GLY A 2 -27.14 9.40 3.80
CA GLY A 2 -25.76 9.16 3.41
C GLY A 2 -25.45 9.91 2.12
N CYS A 3 -24.39 10.71 2.12
CA CYS A 3 -23.86 11.29 0.88
C CYS A 3 -23.58 10.14 -0.10
N PRO A 4 -24.04 10.18 -1.36
CA PRO A 4 -23.59 9.19 -2.32
C PRO A 4 -22.07 9.20 -2.34
N LEU A 5 -21.45 8.01 -2.41
CA LEU A 5 -20.01 7.85 -2.49
C LEU A 5 -19.49 8.56 -3.77
N SER A 6 -19.25 9.85 -3.67
CA SER A 6 -18.62 10.65 -4.72
C SER A 6 -17.16 10.25 -4.79
N ALA A 7 -16.68 9.99 -6.01
CA ALA A 7 -15.28 9.68 -6.22
C ALA A 7 -14.40 10.83 -5.71
N PRO A 8 -13.38 10.57 -4.88
CA PRO A 8 -12.38 11.57 -4.53
C PRO A 8 -11.64 12.08 -5.79
N SER A 9 -11.02 13.25 -5.71
CA SER A 9 -10.35 13.90 -6.86
C SER A 9 -9.23 13.07 -7.50
N CYS A 10 -8.67 12.09 -6.77
CA CYS A 10 -7.66 11.16 -7.28
C CYS A 10 -8.21 10.08 -8.23
N PHE A 11 -9.53 10.03 -8.45
CA PHE A 11 -10.19 9.12 -9.38
C PHE A 11 -10.88 9.89 -10.50
N LEU A 12 -10.62 9.52 -11.75
CA LEU A 12 -11.22 10.18 -12.91
C LEU A 12 -12.74 9.96 -13.00
N LEU A 13 -13.25 8.84 -12.44
CA LEU A 13 -14.64 8.40 -12.53
C LEU A 13 -15.05 7.60 -11.27
N GLN A 14 -16.35 7.45 -11.04
CA GLN A 14 -16.89 6.62 -9.95
C GLN A 14 -16.56 5.13 -10.08
N GLY A 15 -16.50 4.60 -11.31
CA GLY A 15 -16.19 3.18 -11.56
C GLY A 15 -14.83 2.75 -10.98
N PRO A 16 -13.72 3.40 -11.37
CA PRO A 16 -12.38 3.15 -10.80
C PRO A 16 -12.33 3.24 -9.27
N PHE A 17 -13.05 4.20 -8.68
CA PHE A 17 -13.13 4.34 -7.22
C PHE A 17 -13.78 3.12 -6.55
N LEU A 18 -14.91 2.63 -7.08
CA LEU A 18 -15.58 1.44 -6.54
C LEU A 18 -14.72 0.19 -6.70
N TRP A 19 -14.04 0.02 -7.83
CA TRP A 19 -13.10 -1.08 -8.02
C TRP A 19 -11.90 -1.00 -7.07
N PHE A 20 -11.36 0.20 -6.84
CA PHE A 20 -10.32 0.43 -5.84
C PHE A 20 -10.80 0.04 -4.42
N ALA A 21 -11.98 0.51 -4.01
CA ALA A 21 -12.55 0.17 -2.70
C ALA A 21 -12.76 -1.35 -2.56
N LEU A 22 -13.21 -2.03 -3.62
CA LEU A 22 -13.34 -3.48 -3.65
C LEU A 22 -11.99 -4.19 -3.50
N ILE A 23 -10.95 -3.70 -4.18
CA ILE A 23 -9.59 -4.23 -4.06
C ILE A 23 -9.08 -4.07 -2.62
N VAL A 24 -9.21 -2.87 -2.03
CA VAL A 24 -8.80 -2.60 -0.64
C VAL A 24 -9.53 -3.53 0.32
N ALA A 25 -10.86 -3.63 0.22
CA ALA A 25 -11.64 -4.55 1.07
C ALA A 25 -11.15 -5.99 0.93
N GLY A 26 -10.90 -6.46 -0.30
CA GLY A 26 -10.38 -7.80 -0.56
C GLY A 26 -8.98 -8.04 0.01
N LEU A 27 -8.10 -7.03 -0.03
CA LEU A 27 -6.78 -7.10 0.58
C LEU A 27 -6.85 -7.18 2.12
N CYS A 28 -7.85 -6.55 2.74
CA CYS A 28 -8.07 -6.62 4.18
C CYS A 28 -8.61 -7.97 4.66
N VAL A 29 -9.43 -8.66 3.85
CA VAL A 29 -10.10 -9.91 4.29
C VAL A 29 -9.45 -11.20 3.77
N ARG A 30 -8.58 -11.12 2.74
CA ARG A 30 -7.94 -12.31 2.18
C ARG A 30 -7.08 -13.03 3.22
N ARG A 31 -7.13 -14.36 3.20
CA ARG A 31 -6.36 -15.24 4.11
C ARG A 31 -5.13 -15.87 3.45
N ASP A 32 -4.97 -15.69 2.14
CA ASP A 32 -3.91 -16.29 1.35
C ASP A 32 -3.18 -15.23 0.48
N LEU A 33 -1.98 -15.59 0.01
CA LEU A 33 -1.07 -14.70 -0.74
C LEU A 33 -0.98 -15.05 -2.24
N LEU A 34 -2.07 -15.52 -2.85
CA LEU A 34 -2.15 -15.86 -4.28
C LEU A 34 -2.59 -14.68 -5.19
N GLY A 35 -2.22 -13.45 -4.79
CA GLY A 35 -2.42 -12.24 -5.59
C GLY A 35 -3.90 -11.85 -5.79
N VAL A 36 -4.25 -11.44 -7.01
CA VAL A 36 -5.63 -10.98 -7.36
C VAL A 36 -6.65 -12.12 -7.20
N THR A 37 -6.24 -13.37 -7.39
CA THR A 37 -7.15 -14.52 -7.20
C THR A 37 -7.61 -14.65 -5.74
N SER A 38 -6.78 -14.21 -4.78
CA SER A 38 -7.14 -14.16 -3.36
C SER A 38 -8.29 -13.20 -3.11
N ILE A 39 -8.31 -12.05 -3.79
CA ILE A 39 -9.41 -11.06 -3.68
C ILE A 39 -10.72 -11.67 -4.20
N VAL A 40 -10.67 -12.32 -5.37
CA VAL A 40 -11.83 -13.00 -5.97
C VAL A 40 -12.42 -14.02 -5.00
N ARG A 41 -11.59 -14.88 -4.41
CA ARG A 41 -12.04 -15.89 -3.44
C ARG A 41 -12.54 -15.27 -2.14
N ALA A 42 -11.80 -14.32 -1.57
CA ALA A 42 -12.12 -13.73 -0.27
C ALA A 42 -13.43 -12.96 -0.27
N LEU A 43 -13.78 -12.34 -1.40
CA LEU A 43 -15.03 -11.59 -1.57
C LEU A 43 -16.14 -12.39 -2.27
N GLY A 44 -15.91 -13.66 -2.63
CA GLY A 44 -16.89 -14.49 -3.33
C GLY A 44 -17.28 -13.97 -4.72
N LEU A 45 -16.35 -13.29 -5.41
CA LEU A 45 -16.61 -12.70 -6.72
C LEU A 45 -16.69 -13.76 -7.81
N LYS A 46 -17.45 -13.47 -8.88
CA LYS A 46 -17.46 -14.32 -10.07
C LYS A 46 -16.06 -14.36 -10.70
N PRO A 47 -15.56 -15.54 -11.14
CA PRO A 47 -14.24 -15.65 -11.76
C PRO A 47 -14.03 -14.70 -12.95
N ALA A 48 -15.10 -14.38 -13.69
CA ALA A 48 -15.07 -13.43 -14.81
C ALA A 48 -14.65 -12.00 -14.41
N LEU A 49 -14.73 -11.63 -13.13
CA LEU A 49 -14.33 -10.30 -12.64
C LEU A 49 -12.82 -10.20 -12.35
N TYR A 50 -12.07 -11.30 -12.48
CA TYR A 50 -10.62 -11.31 -12.30
C TYR A 50 -9.91 -10.32 -13.23
N SER A 51 -10.29 -10.31 -14.51
CA SER A 51 -9.73 -9.40 -15.51
C SER A 51 -10.00 -7.95 -15.13
N ASN A 52 -11.22 -7.62 -14.68
CA ASN A 52 -11.57 -6.26 -14.27
C ASN A 52 -10.70 -5.78 -13.10
N LEU A 53 -10.52 -6.61 -12.06
CA LEU A 53 -9.63 -6.29 -10.95
C LEU A 53 -8.19 -6.04 -11.43
N LEU A 54 -7.69 -6.91 -12.32
CA LEU A 54 -6.36 -6.78 -12.88
C LEU A 54 -6.21 -5.50 -13.72
N HIS A 55 -7.22 -5.14 -14.51
CA HIS A 55 -7.26 -3.91 -15.29
C HIS A 55 -7.26 -2.67 -14.39
N THR A 56 -8.01 -2.69 -13.29
CA THR A 56 -8.01 -1.58 -12.32
C THR A 56 -6.62 -1.36 -11.73
N ILE A 57 -5.90 -2.43 -11.36
CA ILE A 57 -4.55 -2.34 -10.77
C ILE A 57 -3.55 -1.69 -11.75
N HIS A 58 -3.72 -1.87 -13.05
CA HIS A 58 -2.85 -1.29 -14.09
C HIS A 58 -3.45 -0.02 -14.72
N SER A 59 -4.56 0.48 -14.18
CA SER A 59 -5.26 1.62 -14.77
C SER A 59 -4.55 2.93 -14.44
N THR A 60 -4.45 3.82 -15.43
CA THR A 60 -4.03 5.22 -15.23
C THR A 60 -5.18 6.11 -14.74
N ALA A 61 -6.37 5.54 -14.48
CA ALA A 61 -7.52 6.28 -13.97
C ALA A 61 -7.45 6.59 -12.46
N ILE A 62 -6.40 6.12 -11.79
CA ILE A 62 -6.09 6.39 -10.39
C ILE A 62 -4.78 7.17 -10.37
N ASP A 63 -4.84 8.42 -9.92
CA ASP A 63 -3.65 9.24 -9.68
C ASP A 63 -3.04 8.83 -8.33
N LEU A 64 -1.90 8.15 -8.36
CA LEU A 64 -1.24 7.62 -7.16
C LEU A 64 -0.65 8.72 -6.27
N ASP A 65 -0.21 9.84 -6.84
CA ASP A 65 0.36 10.95 -6.05
C ASP A 65 -0.76 11.66 -5.28
N GLN A 66 -1.89 11.91 -5.95
CA GLN A 66 -3.08 12.46 -5.29
C GLN A 66 -3.66 11.47 -4.28
N LEU A 67 -3.72 10.18 -4.58
CA LEU A 67 -4.22 9.16 -3.66
C LEU A 67 -3.33 9.08 -2.41
N SER A 68 -2.01 9.10 -2.56
CA SER A 68 -1.05 9.08 -1.46
C SER A 68 -1.16 10.34 -0.59
N SER A 69 -1.32 11.50 -1.22
CA SER A 69 -1.54 12.76 -0.52
C SER A 69 -2.87 12.79 0.25
N LEU A 70 -3.94 12.27 -0.38
CA LEU A 70 -5.25 12.15 0.26
C LEU A 70 -5.19 11.20 1.46
N TRP A 71 -4.59 10.03 1.28
CA TRP A 71 -4.40 9.07 2.36
C TRP A 71 -3.59 9.64 3.52
N THR A 72 -2.46 10.30 3.22
CA THR A 72 -1.62 10.95 4.24
C THR A 72 -2.42 11.97 5.04
N ARG A 73 -3.21 12.82 4.36
CA ARG A 73 -4.09 13.78 5.04
C ARG A 73 -5.13 13.09 5.90
N SER A 74 -5.83 12.09 5.36
CA SER A 74 -6.83 11.32 6.10
C SER A 74 -6.24 10.60 7.31
N ALA A 75 -5.02 10.06 7.22
CA ALA A 75 -4.32 9.46 8.35
C ALA A 75 -4.05 10.50 9.45
N CYS A 76 -3.55 11.69 9.10
CA CYS A 76 -3.34 12.76 10.08
C CYS A 76 -4.66 13.24 10.73
N GLU A 77 -5.77 13.27 9.98
CA GLU A 77 -7.09 13.63 10.51
C GLU A 77 -7.67 12.54 11.43
N LEU A 78 -7.49 11.27 11.08
CA LEU A 78 -7.94 10.12 11.87
C LEU A 78 -7.13 9.93 13.15
N PHE A 79 -5.86 10.35 13.15
CA PHE A 79 -4.94 10.24 14.28
C PHE A 79 -4.42 11.63 14.67
N PRO A 80 -5.25 12.45 15.35
CA PRO A 80 -4.94 13.87 15.60
C PRO A 80 -3.84 14.10 16.65
N ASP A 81 -3.51 13.09 17.46
CA ASP A 81 -2.46 13.14 18.49
C ASP A 81 -1.35 12.10 18.23
N PRO A 82 -0.57 12.27 17.14
CA PRO A 82 0.59 11.41 16.90
C PRO A 82 1.68 11.70 17.93
N VAL A 83 2.60 10.75 18.10
CA VAL A 83 3.73 10.90 19.01
C VAL A 83 4.63 12.06 18.56
N ARG A 84 4.98 12.91 19.52
CA ARG A 84 5.84 14.07 19.31
C ARG A 84 7.02 14.04 20.27
N PHE A 85 8.14 14.59 19.81
CA PHE A 85 9.32 14.82 20.62
C PHE A 85 9.76 16.27 20.41
N ASN A 86 9.85 17.04 21.51
CA ASN A 86 10.11 18.48 21.46
C ASN A 86 9.18 19.21 20.46
N ASP A 87 7.87 18.96 20.57
CA ASP A 87 6.80 19.49 19.70
C ASP A 87 6.89 19.14 18.21
N ARG A 88 7.85 18.30 17.82
CA ARG A 88 8.02 17.83 16.43
C ARG A 88 7.42 16.45 16.25
N LEU A 89 6.84 16.22 15.07
CA LEU A 89 6.28 14.94 14.69
C LEU A 89 7.37 13.87 14.62
N VAL A 90 7.12 12.72 15.22
CA VAL A 90 7.98 11.54 15.06
C VAL A 90 7.44 10.70 13.90
N LEU A 91 8.24 10.58 12.85
CA LEU A 91 7.97 9.71 11.70
C LEU A 91 8.88 8.49 11.76
N LEU A 92 8.31 7.33 11.44
CA LEU A 92 9.04 6.08 11.32
C LEU A 92 9.36 5.84 9.84
N GLY A 93 10.63 5.59 9.54
CA GLY A 93 11.05 5.13 8.22
C GLY A 93 11.51 3.68 8.30
N ASP A 94 11.01 2.83 7.39
CA ASP A 94 11.51 1.47 7.21
C ASP A 94 11.72 1.18 5.72
N GLY A 95 12.59 0.22 5.41
CA GLY A 95 12.89 -0.16 4.05
C GLY A 95 13.44 -1.56 3.94
N ILE A 96 12.91 -2.32 2.98
CA ILE A 96 13.34 -3.68 2.70
C ILE A 96 13.76 -3.85 1.25
N LYS A 97 14.91 -4.50 1.06
CA LYS A 97 15.38 -4.96 -0.25
C LYS A 97 15.06 -6.45 -0.36
N ILE A 98 14.27 -6.81 -1.36
CA ILE A 98 13.82 -8.19 -1.57
C ILE A 98 14.38 -8.68 -2.89
N ALA A 99 15.19 -9.74 -2.84
CA ALA A 99 15.72 -10.39 -4.03
C ALA A 99 14.58 -11.00 -4.85
N LYS A 100 14.66 -10.86 -6.18
CA LYS A 100 13.66 -11.36 -7.12
C LYS A 100 14.36 -12.14 -8.23
N GLN A 101 13.81 -13.30 -8.56
CA GLN A 101 14.35 -14.20 -9.59
C GLN A 101 13.37 -14.42 -10.76
N GLY A 102 12.26 -13.68 -10.81
CA GLY A 102 11.29 -13.81 -11.89
C GLY A 102 11.84 -13.29 -13.21
N ARG A 103 11.92 -14.15 -14.24
CA ARG A 103 12.49 -13.84 -15.56
C ARG A 103 11.87 -12.61 -16.26
N ARG A 104 10.60 -12.29 -15.97
CA ARG A 104 9.87 -11.15 -16.53
C ARG A 104 9.30 -10.23 -15.45
N MET A 105 9.92 -10.20 -14.28
CA MET A 105 9.45 -9.35 -13.21
C MET A 105 9.80 -7.88 -13.53
N PRO A 106 8.81 -6.98 -13.67
CA PRO A 106 9.07 -5.59 -14.03
C PRO A 106 9.80 -4.85 -12.90
N ALA A 107 10.50 -3.78 -13.26
CA ALA A 107 11.17 -2.86 -12.34
C ALA A 107 12.21 -3.50 -11.38
N VAL A 108 12.70 -4.70 -11.68
CA VAL A 108 13.82 -5.32 -10.94
C VAL A 108 15.11 -4.55 -11.24
N LYS A 109 15.83 -4.17 -10.18
CA LYS A 109 17.06 -3.39 -10.25
C LYS A 109 18.19 -4.12 -9.53
N LEU A 110 19.43 -3.80 -9.90
CA LEU A 110 20.60 -4.18 -9.10
C LEU A 110 20.63 -3.27 -7.86
N LEU A 111 20.56 -3.88 -6.68
CA LEU A 111 20.50 -3.18 -5.39
C LEU A 111 21.68 -3.62 -4.54
N HIS A 112 22.47 -2.65 -4.09
CA HIS A 112 23.49 -2.89 -3.05
C HIS A 112 22.81 -3.18 -1.71
N GLN A 113 23.30 -4.15 -0.94
CA GLN A 113 22.86 -4.43 0.42
C GLN A 113 23.96 -4.04 1.40
N SER A 114 23.70 -2.97 2.16
CA SER A 114 24.52 -2.61 3.32
C SER A 114 24.15 -3.51 4.49
N SER A 115 24.69 -4.73 4.51
CA SER A 115 24.59 -5.63 5.65
C SER A 115 25.98 -6.10 6.08
N ASP A 116 26.28 -6.04 7.37
CA ASP A 116 27.54 -6.56 7.96
C ASP A 116 27.57 -8.11 8.01
N SER A 117 26.70 -8.78 7.26
CA SER A 117 26.54 -10.23 7.26
C SER A 117 27.37 -10.84 6.13
N ASN A 118 28.43 -11.57 6.49
CA ASN A 118 29.35 -12.20 5.53
C ASN A 118 28.71 -13.32 4.66
N THR A 119 27.45 -13.67 4.94
CA THR A 119 26.66 -14.68 4.21
C THR A 119 25.66 -14.09 3.21
N LYS A 120 25.42 -12.78 3.25
CA LYS A 120 24.52 -12.11 2.30
C LYS A 120 25.34 -11.54 1.15
N ALA A 121 24.80 -11.64 -0.07
CA ALA A 121 25.44 -11.04 -1.23
C ALA A 121 25.37 -9.50 -1.14
N ASP A 122 26.49 -8.83 -1.41
CA ASP A 122 26.60 -7.37 -1.46
C ASP A 122 25.64 -6.74 -2.46
N TYR A 123 25.27 -7.48 -3.51
CA TYR A 123 24.31 -7.05 -4.51
C TYR A 123 23.24 -8.11 -4.78
N ILE A 124 22.01 -7.65 -4.97
CA ILE A 124 20.91 -8.49 -5.45
C ILE A 124 20.19 -7.84 -6.62
N MET A 125 19.66 -8.67 -7.50
CA MET A 125 18.58 -8.26 -8.39
C MET A 125 17.28 -8.30 -7.60
N GLY A 126 16.62 -7.17 -7.42
CA GLY A 126 15.42 -7.11 -6.59
C GLY A 126 14.64 -5.81 -6.67
N HIS A 127 13.74 -5.65 -5.70
CA HIS A 127 12.99 -4.43 -5.46
C HIS A 127 13.36 -3.85 -4.09
N SER A 128 13.41 -2.52 -4.01
CA SER A 128 13.52 -1.80 -2.75
C SER A 128 12.16 -1.20 -2.44
N HIS A 129 11.54 -1.65 -1.36
CA HIS A 129 10.29 -1.08 -0.85
C HIS A 129 10.62 -0.26 0.38
N GLN A 130 10.10 0.96 0.44
CA GLN A 130 10.31 1.87 1.55
C GLN A 130 8.95 2.32 2.04
N ALA A 131 8.84 2.60 3.33
CA ALA A 131 7.63 3.11 3.93
C ALA A 131 7.97 4.22 4.92
N ILE A 132 7.18 5.30 4.90
CA ILE A 132 7.14 6.30 5.96
C ILE A 132 5.82 6.14 6.70
N SER A 133 5.86 6.13 8.03
CA SER A 133 4.69 5.95 8.88
C SER A 133 4.59 7.03 9.96
N LEU A 134 3.36 7.38 10.31
CA LEU A 134 3.03 8.17 11.48
C LEU A 134 3.11 7.28 12.73
N LEU A 135 3.83 7.72 13.76
CA LEU A 135 3.81 7.05 15.06
C LEU A 135 2.61 7.56 15.86
N VAL A 136 1.69 6.66 16.23
CA VAL A 136 0.45 7.03 16.94
C VAL A 136 0.33 6.25 18.26
N ASN A 137 -0.25 6.88 19.28
CA ASN A 137 -0.56 6.20 20.54
C ASN A 137 -1.85 5.39 20.41
N ALA A 138 -1.86 4.17 20.94
CA ALA A 138 -3.07 3.35 21.10
C ALA A 138 -3.07 2.68 22.46
N GLY A 139 -3.80 3.29 23.41
CA GLY A 139 -3.78 2.88 24.82
C GLY A 139 -2.36 2.97 25.40
N SER A 140 -1.86 1.86 25.96
CA SER A 140 -0.51 1.76 26.52
C SER A 140 0.57 1.36 25.51
N SER A 141 0.26 1.40 24.22
CA SER A 141 1.13 0.96 23.13
C SER A 141 1.21 2.01 22.04
N ALA A 142 2.13 1.82 21.08
CA ALA A 142 2.26 2.67 19.91
C ALA A 142 2.16 1.84 18.63
N PHE A 143 1.58 2.43 17.58
CA PHE A 143 1.42 1.81 16.27
C PHE A 143 2.03 2.68 15.18
N ALA A 144 2.50 2.04 14.12
CA ALA A 144 2.95 2.69 12.89
C ALA A 144 1.80 2.71 11.89
N VAL A 145 1.31 3.90 11.54
CA VAL A 145 0.29 4.08 10.49
C VAL A 145 1.01 4.47 9.19
N PRO A 146 1.03 3.60 8.16
CA PRO A 146 1.77 3.85 6.93
C PRO A 146 1.19 5.06 6.16
N LEU A 147 2.05 5.88 5.57
CA LEU A 147 1.69 7.08 4.80
C LEU A 147 2.02 6.90 3.31
N VAL A 148 3.27 6.56 2.99
CA VAL A 148 3.79 6.36 1.62
C VAL A 148 4.85 5.29 1.58
#